data_AF-A0A432LPT8-F1
#
_entry.id   AF-A0A432LPT8-F1
#
_cell.length_a   1.000
_cell.length_b   1.000
_cell.length_c   1.000
_cell.angle_alpha   90.00
_cell.angle_beta   90.00
_cell.angle_gamma   90.00
#
_symmetry.space_group_name_H-M   'P 1'
#
loop_
_entity.id
_entity.type
_entity.pdbx_description
1 polymer ?
#
loop_
_entity_poly.entity_id
_entity_poly.type
_entity_poly.pdbx_seq_one_letter_code
_entity_poly.pdbx_strand_id
1 'polypeptide(L)'
;MKPVLIIRTGQAPDNIRARFGDFPHWFRLGTQLVPQQLHVVNVAAGETLPAPEEVSGALITGSAAMVTDKAPWSERTAGWIRNAMDIDLPLLGVCYGHQLMAHALGGRVDYLTGGREIGTLPIELLPGAEQDSLTSHLPAVFRAHTTHEQSVMEVPAGTRILARSERDPHHLLRYGKNAVSVQFHPEFNADVMRAYIKRKHHDMRREGFDPHHTFRQVAATPNARRFLKMFSRHHGLNRGPR
;
A
#
# COMPACT_ATOMS: atom_id res chain seq x y z
N MET A 1 11.68 23.30 -1.01
CA MET A 1 11.80 21.88 -0.59
C MET A 1 11.10 21.03 -1.64
N LYS A 2 11.67 19.88 -2.05
CA LYS A 2 11.04 18.99 -3.04
C LYS A 2 9.75 18.38 -2.47
N PRO A 3 8.64 18.34 -3.22
CA PRO A 3 7.39 17.76 -2.74
C PRO A 3 7.51 16.24 -2.54
N VAL A 4 6.61 15.69 -1.74
CA VAL A 4 6.35 14.24 -1.68
C VAL A 4 5.35 13.90 -2.76
N LEU A 5 5.68 12.90 -3.57
CA LEU A 5 4.85 12.44 -4.67
C LEU A 5 3.81 11.42 -4.17
N ILE A 6 2.54 11.59 -4.55
CA ILE A 6 1.55 10.53 -4.48
C ILE A 6 1.29 10.05 -5.90
N ILE A 7 1.72 8.83 -6.19
CA ILE A 7 1.46 8.14 -7.45
C ILE A 7 0.10 7.47 -7.32
N ARG A 8 -0.92 8.12 -7.86
CA ARG A 8 -2.29 7.62 -7.85
C ARG A 8 -2.47 6.60 -8.98
N THR A 9 -2.60 5.34 -8.60
CA THR A 9 -2.75 4.18 -9.50
C THR A 9 -4.21 3.78 -9.74
N GLY A 10 -5.14 4.48 -9.11
CA GLY A 10 -6.56 4.24 -9.24
C GLY A 10 -7.38 5.20 -8.38
N GLN A 11 -8.68 4.92 -8.31
CA GLN A 11 -9.61 5.70 -7.50
C GLN A 11 -10.50 4.79 -6.67
N ALA A 12 -10.82 5.23 -5.46
CA ALA A 12 -11.83 4.58 -4.65
C ALA A 12 -13.19 4.60 -5.39
N PRO A 13 -14.03 3.55 -5.22
CA PRO A 13 -15.38 3.51 -5.78
C PRO A 13 -16.19 4.76 -5.41
N ASP A 14 -17.03 5.24 -6.32
CA ASP A 14 -17.73 6.53 -6.18
C ASP A 14 -18.49 6.69 -4.87
N ASN A 15 -19.22 5.65 -4.45
CA ASN A 15 -19.98 5.65 -3.21
C ASN A 15 -19.11 5.75 -1.95
N ILE A 16 -17.87 5.25 -2.02
CA ILE A 16 -16.89 5.36 -0.93
C ILE A 16 -16.24 6.73 -0.99
N ARG A 17 -15.83 7.16 -2.18
CA ARG A 17 -15.17 8.43 -2.43
C ARG A 17 -16.01 9.63 -2.01
N ALA A 18 -17.29 9.63 -2.35
CA ALA A 18 -18.22 10.70 -2.02
C ALA A 18 -18.35 10.93 -0.51
N ARG A 19 -18.16 9.87 0.30
CA ARG A 19 -18.33 9.93 1.75
C ARG A 19 -17.02 10.08 2.53
N PHE A 20 -15.94 9.46 2.04
CA PHE A 20 -14.71 9.31 2.81
C PHE A 20 -13.49 9.97 2.14
N GLY A 21 -13.63 10.51 0.93
CA GLY A 21 -12.50 10.96 0.11
C GLY A 21 -11.83 9.81 -0.65
N ASP A 22 -10.69 10.08 -1.29
CA ASP A 22 -9.98 9.13 -2.16
C ASP A 22 -8.57 8.80 -1.61
N PHE A 23 -7.84 7.89 -2.26
CA PHE A 23 -6.51 7.45 -1.82
C PHE A 23 -5.55 8.62 -1.50
N PRO A 24 -5.36 9.65 -2.35
CA PRO A 24 -4.46 10.76 -1.99
C PRO A 24 -4.86 11.48 -0.70
N HIS A 25 -6.17 11.60 -0.45
CA HIS A 25 -6.68 12.20 0.78
C HIS A 25 -6.33 11.35 2.00
N TRP A 26 -6.52 10.02 1.94
CA TRP A 26 -6.20 9.12 3.05
C TRP A 26 -4.70 9.04 3.33
N PHE A 27 -3.88 8.99 2.29
CA PHE A 27 -2.42 9.02 2.42
C PHE A 27 -1.93 10.32 3.06
N ARG A 28 -2.46 11.48 2.64
CA ARG A 28 -2.15 12.77 3.27
C ARG A 28 -2.46 12.75 4.76
N LEU A 29 -3.66 12.29 5.14
CA LEU A 29 -4.06 12.20 6.55
C LEU A 29 -3.15 11.25 7.34
N GLY A 30 -2.83 10.07 6.79
CA GLY A 30 -2.00 9.07 7.46
C GLY A 30 -0.54 9.50 7.61
N THR A 31 0.02 10.19 6.62
CA THR A 31 1.41 10.71 6.64
C THR A 31 1.55 12.04 7.40
N GLN A 32 0.43 12.70 7.70
CA GLN A 32 0.36 14.03 8.31
C GLN A 32 1.05 15.13 7.49
N LEU A 33 1.08 14.97 6.17
CA LEU A 33 1.62 15.99 5.26
C LEU A 33 0.59 17.10 5.01
N VAL A 34 1.06 18.33 4.83
CA VAL A 34 0.20 19.44 4.40
C VAL A 34 0.07 19.48 2.87
N PRO A 35 -1.03 19.99 2.30
CA PRO A 35 -1.24 19.99 0.84
C PRO A 35 -0.09 20.58 0.02
N GLN A 36 0.57 21.63 0.54
CA GLN A 36 1.69 22.31 -0.14
C GLN A 36 2.95 21.44 -0.24
N GLN A 37 3.04 20.36 0.54
CA GLN A 37 4.13 19.39 0.46
C GLN A 37 3.84 18.26 -0.53
N LEU A 38 2.64 18.20 -1.12
CA LEU A 38 2.22 17.08 -1.95
C LEU A 38 2.18 17.46 -3.42
N HIS A 39 2.69 16.57 -4.26
CA HIS A 39 2.45 16.53 -5.69
C HIS A 39 1.69 15.23 -5.97
N VAL A 40 0.49 15.30 -6.54
CA VAL A 40 -0.31 14.10 -6.87
C VAL A 40 -0.30 13.93 -8.38
N VAL A 41 0.05 12.73 -8.86
CA VAL A 41 0.03 12.38 -10.29
C VAL A 41 -0.83 11.14 -10.49
N ASN A 42 -1.83 11.24 -11.37
CA ASN A 42 -2.75 10.17 -11.73
C ASN A 42 -2.26 9.41 -12.96
N VAL A 43 -1.34 8.48 -12.72
CA VAL A 43 -0.77 7.64 -13.79
C VAL A 43 -1.83 6.77 -14.47
N ALA A 44 -2.88 6.37 -13.74
CA ALA A 44 -3.99 5.60 -14.30
C ALA A 44 -4.83 6.42 -15.31
N ALA A 45 -4.80 7.76 -15.22
CA ALA A 45 -5.38 8.66 -16.21
C ALA A 45 -4.39 9.08 -17.30
N GLY A 46 -3.18 8.50 -17.32
CA GLY A 46 -2.16 8.79 -18.32
C GLY A 46 -1.27 10.00 -18.02
N GLU A 47 -1.37 10.60 -16.83
CA GLU A 47 -0.48 11.70 -16.45
C GLU A 47 0.99 11.25 -16.33
N THR A 48 1.90 12.17 -16.60
CA THR A 48 3.35 11.92 -16.60
C THR A 48 3.94 12.15 -15.23
N LEU A 49 4.74 11.19 -14.75
CA LEU A 49 5.50 11.34 -13.50
C LEU A 49 6.66 12.33 -13.68
N PRO A 50 6.97 13.18 -12.68
CA PRO A 50 8.21 13.96 -12.67
C PRO A 50 9.43 13.03 -12.58
N ALA A 51 10.63 13.54 -12.83
CA ALA A 51 11.84 12.77 -12.58
C ALA A 51 11.97 12.44 -11.08
N PRO A 52 12.48 11.25 -10.69
CA PRO A 52 12.66 10.89 -9.28
C PRO A 52 13.45 11.93 -8.46
N GLU A 53 14.39 12.61 -9.10
CA GLU A 53 15.21 13.66 -8.50
C GLU A 53 14.40 14.93 -8.16
N GLU A 54 13.19 15.11 -8.68
CA GLU A 54 12.38 16.31 -8.41
C GLU A 54 11.55 16.19 -7.13
N VAL A 55 11.53 15.02 -6.49
CA VAL A 55 10.70 14.71 -5.33
C VAL A 55 11.56 14.28 -4.13
N SER A 56 11.01 14.38 -2.92
CA SER A 56 11.70 13.97 -1.68
C SER A 56 11.36 12.54 -1.24
N GLY A 57 10.34 11.94 -1.85
CA GLY A 57 9.87 10.58 -1.62
C GLY A 57 8.57 10.34 -2.41
N ALA A 58 8.17 9.08 -2.58
CA ALA A 58 6.93 8.74 -3.26
C ALA A 58 6.10 7.68 -2.53
N LEU A 59 4.78 7.86 -2.62
CA LEU A 59 3.74 7.01 -2.06
C LEU A 59 2.90 6.46 -3.20
N ILE A 60 2.89 5.15 -3.40
CA ILE A 60 2.18 4.49 -4.51
C ILE A 60 0.91 3.87 -3.96
N THR A 61 -0.24 4.35 -4.44
CA THR A 61 -1.54 3.95 -3.90
C THR A 61 -1.95 2.54 -4.30
N GLY A 62 -3.00 2.03 -3.65
CA GLY A 62 -3.75 0.88 -4.13
C GLY A 62 -4.57 1.21 -5.40
N SER A 63 -5.06 0.17 -6.07
CA SER A 63 -5.89 0.25 -7.27
C SER A 63 -6.87 -0.93 -7.32
N ALA A 64 -7.89 -0.80 -8.17
CA ALA A 64 -8.74 -1.93 -8.56
C ALA A 64 -8.19 -2.68 -9.80
N ALA A 65 -7.13 -2.15 -10.43
CA ALA A 65 -6.43 -2.82 -11.52
C ALA A 65 -5.61 -4.01 -11.02
N MET A 66 -5.25 -4.92 -11.93
CA MET A 66 -4.36 -6.05 -11.66
C MET A 66 -2.98 -5.78 -12.28
N VAL A 67 -1.91 -6.07 -11.54
CA VAL A 67 -0.53 -5.88 -12.06
C VAL A 67 -0.26 -6.85 -13.21
N THR A 68 -0.88 -8.03 -13.18
CA THR A 68 -0.77 -9.03 -14.26
C THR A 68 -1.31 -8.55 -15.61
N ASP A 69 -2.19 -7.55 -15.62
CA ASP A 69 -2.74 -6.99 -16.86
C ASP A 69 -1.70 -6.17 -17.64
N LYS A 70 -0.58 -5.79 -16.99
CA LYS A 70 0.54 -5.04 -17.59
C LYS A 70 0.09 -3.82 -18.38
N ALA A 71 -0.88 -3.08 -17.82
CA ALA A 71 -1.39 -1.88 -18.47
C ALA A 71 -0.23 -0.90 -18.79
N PRO A 72 -0.25 -0.18 -19.93
CA PRO A 72 0.89 0.65 -20.33
C PRO A 72 1.33 1.69 -19.28
N TRP A 73 0.40 2.26 -18.52
CA TRP A 73 0.71 3.18 -17.42
C TRP A 73 1.39 2.48 -16.23
N SER A 74 1.04 1.21 -15.98
CA SER A 74 1.64 0.38 -14.94
C SER A 74 3.10 0.10 -15.27
N GLU A 75 3.39 -0.33 -16.50
CA GLU A 75 4.76 -0.62 -16.95
C GLU A 75 5.65 0.63 -16.98
N ARG A 76 5.11 1.78 -17.39
CA ARG A 76 5.84 3.07 -17.28
C ARG A 76 6.13 3.42 -15.82
N THR A 77 5.17 3.21 -14.93
CA THR A 77 5.36 3.43 -13.50
C THR A 77 6.38 2.46 -12.91
N ALA A 78 6.41 1.19 -13.36
CA ALA A 78 7.45 0.23 -12.98
C ALA A 78 8.85 0.69 -13.42
N GLY A 79 8.99 1.27 -14.62
CA GLY A 79 10.21 1.93 -15.06
C GLY A 79 10.64 3.08 -14.15
N TRP A 80 9.69 3.94 -13.77
CA TRP A 80 9.95 5.01 -12.82
C TRP A 80 10.39 4.51 -11.45
N ILE A 81 9.78 3.42 -10.94
CA ILE A 81 10.17 2.79 -9.67
C ILE A 81 11.62 2.33 -9.71
N ARG A 82 12.09 1.74 -10.81
CA ARG A 82 13.50 1.34 -10.96
C ARG A 82 14.44 2.55 -10.87
N ASN A 83 14.14 3.62 -11.61
CA ASN A 83 14.94 4.85 -11.56
C ASN A 83 14.95 5.48 -10.15
N ALA A 84 13.82 5.42 -9.43
CA ALA A 84 13.72 5.91 -8.06
C ALA A 84 14.54 5.05 -7.07
N MET A 85 14.65 3.75 -7.32
CA MET A 85 15.52 2.86 -6.54
C MET A 85 17.00 3.15 -6.78
N ASP A 86 17.40 3.49 -8.00
CA ASP A 86 18.81 3.81 -8.35
C ASP A 86 19.36 5.01 -7.57
N ILE A 87 18.49 5.92 -7.12
CA ILE A 87 18.85 7.10 -6.32
C ILE A 87 18.50 6.96 -4.83
N ASP A 88 18.17 5.76 -4.36
CA ASP A 88 17.76 5.48 -2.98
C ASP A 88 16.57 6.35 -2.49
N LEU A 89 15.63 6.69 -3.38
CA LEU A 89 14.47 7.53 -3.03
C LEU A 89 13.60 6.82 -1.95
N PRO A 90 13.08 7.54 -0.94
CA PRO A 90 12.06 7.00 -0.06
C PRO A 90 10.81 6.58 -0.82
N LEU A 91 10.52 5.27 -0.83
CA LEU A 91 9.38 4.68 -1.54
C LEU A 91 8.50 3.88 -0.58
N LEU A 92 7.19 4.11 -0.67
CA LEU A 92 6.17 3.29 -0.02
C LEU A 92 5.11 2.84 -1.02
N GLY A 93 4.99 1.53 -1.23
CA GLY A 93 3.88 0.92 -1.99
C GLY A 93 2.80 0.34 -1.08
N VAL A 94 1.53 0.57 -1.41
CA VAL A 94 0.39 -0.01 -0.68
C VAL A 94 -0.50 -0.80 -1.62
N CYS A 95 -0.83 -2.05 -1.25
CA CYS A 95 -1.69 -2.96 -2.01
C CYS A 95 -1.21 -3.12 -3.47
N TYR A 96 -1.90 -2.52 -4.44
CA TYR A 96 -1.41 -2.47 -5.82
C TYR A 96 0.00 -1.87 -5.93
N GLY A 97 0.30 -0.80 -5.20
CA GLY A 97 1.64 -0.22 -5.16
C GLY A 97 2.69 -1.18 -4.59
N HIS A 98 2.30 -2.06 -3.65
CA HIS A 98 3.17 -3.11 -3.13
C HIS A 98 3.49 -4.17 -4.18
N GLN A 99 2.46 -4.62 -4.90
CA GLN A 99 2.61 -5.56 -6.01
C GLN A 99 3.44 -4.96 -7.16
N LEU A 100 3.17 -3.71 -7.53
CA LEU A 100 3.88 -3.02 -8.61
C LEU A 100 5.36 -2.80 -8.26
N MET A 101 5.68 -2.48 -7.01
CA MET A 101 7.08 -2.39 -6.57
C MET A 101 7.79 -3.75 -6.68
N ALA A 102 7.16 -4.84 -6.23
CA ALA A 102 7.74 -6.17 -6.40
C ALA A 102 7.94 -6.52 -7.88
N HIS A 103 6.92 -6.29 -8.71
CA HIS A 103 7.01 -6.52 -10.16
C HIS A 103 8.13 -5.71 -10.82
N ALA A 104 8.22 -4.42 -10.50
CA ALA A 104 9.22 -3.51 -11.06
C ALA A 104 10.66 -3.96 -10.79
N LEU A 105 10.88 -4.66 -9.67
CA LEU A 105 12.17 -5.13 -9.18
C LEU A 105 12.44 -6.62 -9.52
N GLY A 106 11.60 -7.24 -10.35
CA GLY A 106 11.81 -8.60 -10.84
C GLY A 106 11.15 -9.70 -10.00
N GLY A 107 10.27 -9.34 -9.06
CA GLY A 107 9.38 -10.28 -8.38
C GLY A 107 8.20 -10.71 -9.26
N ARG A 108 7.52 -11.78 -8.86
CA ARG A 108 6.32 -12.30 -9.54
C ARG A 108 5.06 -11.93 -8.76
N VAL A 109 4.07 -11.38 -9.45
CA VAL A 109 2.73 -11.07 -8.91
C VAL A 109 1.70 -11.94 -9.63
N ASP A 110 0.76 -12.50 -8.87
CA ASP A 110 -0.35 -13.29 -9.41
C ASP A 110 -1.53 -13.29 -8.43
N TYR A 111 -2.63 -13.95 -8.79
CA TYR A 111 -3.76 -14.18 -7.90
C TYR A 111 -3.36 -14.98 -6.66
N LEU A 112 -3.81 -14.52 -5.49
CA LEU A 112 -3.54 -15.17 -4.22
C LEU A 112 -4.14 -16.59 -4.21
N THR A 113 -3.32 -17.56 -3.82
CA THR A 113 -3.78 -18.94 -3.66
C THR A 113 -4.84 -19.01 -2.56
N GLY A 114 -5.99 -19.62 -2.87
CA GLY A 114 -7.13 -19.67 -1.94
C GLY A 114 -8.04 -18.43 -1.98
N GLY A 115 -7.88 -17.56 -2.99
CA GLY A 115 -8.77 -16.43 -3.24
C GLY A 115 -8.47 -15.20 -2.38
N ARG A 116 -9.33 -14.18 -2.48
CA ARG A 116 -9.06 -12.85 -1.91
C ARG A 116 -8.84 -12.87 -0.40
N GLU A 117 -8.05 -11.92 0.10
CA GLU A 117 -8.17 -11.46 1.48
C GLU A 117 -9.01 -10.19 1.55
N ILE A 118 -9.99 -10.16 2.45
CA ILE A 118 -10.78 -8.97 2.70
C ILE A 118 -11.21 -8.90 4.17
N GLY A 119 -11.14 -7.71 4.77
CA GLY A 119 -11.62 -7.45 6.13
C GLY A 119 -10.52 -6.96 7.08
N THR A 120 -10.66 -7.28 8.36
CA THR A 120 -9.63 -6.96 9.38
C THR A 120 -8.96 -8.24 9.83
N LEU A 121 -7.72 -8.46 9.39
CA LEU A 121 -6.98 -9.70 9.58
C LEU A 121 -5.80 -9.48 10.54
N PRO A 122 -5.36 -10.53 11.26
CA PRO A 122 -4.09 -10.52 11.96
C PRO A 122 -2.92 -10.53 10.96
N ILE A 123 -1.94 -9.68 11.20
CA ILE A 123 -0.67 -9.60 10.50
C ILE A 123 0.43 -9.91 11.53
N GLU A 124 1.23 -10.91 11.23
CA GLU A 124 2.34 -11.40 12.06
C GLU A 124 3.66 -10.85 11.52
N LEU A 125 4.45 -10.24 12.41
CA LEU A 125 5.83 -9.87 12.12
C LEU A 125 6.72 -11.11 12.12
N LEU A 126 7.63 -11.19 11.15
CA LEU A 126 8.61 -12.26 11.06
C LEU A 126 9.86 -11.96 11.92
N PRO A 127 10.64 -12.99 12.31
CA PRO A 127 11.89 -12.79 13.05
C PRO A 127 12.83 -11.78 12.37
N GLY A 128 13.33 -10.82 13.14
CA GLY A 128 14.20 -9.74 12.66
C GLY A 128 13.44 -8.50 12.18
N ALA A 129 12.10 -8.53 12.09
CA ALA A 129 11.30 -7.35 11.79
C ALA A 129 11.21 -6.39 13.00
N GLU A 130 11.38 -6.88 14.22
CA GLU A 130 11.44 -6.04 15.43
C GLU A 130 12.63 -5.08 15.43
N GLN A 131 13.66 -5.36 14.63
CA GLN A 131 14.86 -4.54 14.47
C GLN A 131 14.73 -3.51 13.33
N ASP A 132 13.67 -3.59 12.51
CA ASP A 132 13.45 -2.65 11.42
C ASP A 132 12.98 -1.29 11.95
N SER A 133 13.49 -0.21 11.37
CA SER A 133 13.14 1.16 11.76
C SER A 133 11.65 1.48 11.61
N LEU A 134 10.94 0.78 10.71
CA LEU A 134 9.52 1.00 10.44
C LEU A 134 8.59 0.02 11.15
N THR A 135 9.09 -1.12 11.65
CA THR A 135 8.23 -2.12 12.33
C THR A 135 8.57 -2.35 13.80
N SER A 136 9.68 -1.81 14.31
CA SER A 136 10.09 -1.91 15.73
C SER A 136 9.06 -1.41 16.76
N HIS A 137 8.09 -0.59 16.34
CA HIS A 137 7.02 -0.08 17.21
C HIS A 137 5.72 -0.88 17.12
N LEU A 138 5.64 -1.88 16.23
CA LEU A 138 4.48 -2.73 16.05
C LEU A 138 4.58 -3.94 16.99
N PRO A 139 3.45 -4.42 17.54
CA PRO A 139 3.46 -5.69 18.26
C PRO A 139 3.71 -6.85 17.29
N ALA A 140 4.19 -7.98 17.81
CA ALA A 140 4.48 -9.19 17.03
C ALA A 140 3.28 -9.63 16.16
N VAL A 141 2.06 -9.47 16.66
CA VAL A 141 0.83 -9.61 15.86
C VAL A 141 -0.02 -8.35 16.03
N PHE A 142 -0.43 -7.75 14.92
CA PHE A 142 -1.34 -6.60 14.89
C PHE A 142 -2.48 -6.83 13.92
N ARG A 143 -3.56 -6.04 14.05
CA ARG A 143 -4.69 -6.09 13.11
C ARG A 143 -4.53 -5.04 12.02
N ALA A 144 -4.77 -5.42 10.77
CA ALA A 144 -4.74 -4.52 9.62
C ALA A 144 -5.94 -4.76 8.69
N HIS A 145 -6.29 -3.75 7.90
CA HIS A 145 -7.33 -3.89 6.88
C HIS A 145 -6.74 -4.49 5.61
N THR A 146 -7.42 -5.45 5.00
CA THR A 146 -7.00 -6.10 3.75
C THR A 146 -8.15 -6.09 2.73
N THR A 147 -7.81 -5.97 1.45
CA THR A 147 -8.74 -6.15 0.33
C THR A 147 -7.95 -6.33 -0.97
N HIS A 148 -7.53 -7.56 -1.28
CA HIS A 148 -6.74 -7.84 -2.47
C HIS A 148 -7.05 -9.23 -3.05
N GLU A 149 -6.92 -9.35 -4.37
CA GLU A 149 -7.09 -10.62 -5.11
C GLU A 149 -5.76 -11.15 -5.63
N GLN A 150 -4.81 -10.25 -5.87
CA GLN A 150 -3.44 -10.57 -6.24
C GLN A 150 -2.50 -10.29 -5.07
N SER A 151 -1.39 -11.01 -5.05
CA SER A 151 -0.29 -10.76 -4.15
C SER A 151 1.05 -11.00 -4.84
N VAL A 152 2.13 -10.64 -4.15
CA VAL A 152 3.47 -11.05 -4.52
C VAL A 152 3.56 -12.56 -4.27
N MET A 153 3.88 -13.32 -5.31
CA MET A 153 4.07 -14.77 -5.22
C MET A 153 5.54 -15.12 -5.02
N GLU A 154 6.43 -14.35 -5.62
CA GLU A 154 7.89 -14.45 -5.46
C GLU A 154 8.45 -13.06 -5.25
N VAL A 155 9.19 -12.86 -4.15
CA VAL A 155 9.81 -11.58 -3.84
C VAL A 155 11.05 -11.35 -4.70
N PRO A 156 11.39 -10.09 -5.05
CA PRO A 156 12.65 -9.77 -5.71
C PRO A 156 13.86 -10.23 -4.90
N ALA A 157 14.96 -10.52 -5.59
CA ALA A 157 16.23 -10.86 -4.94
C ALA A 157 16.66 -9.77 -3.93
N GLY A 158 17.18 -10.18 -2.78
CA GLY A 158 17.59 -9.26 -1.71
C GLY A 158 16.46 -8.64 -0.89
N THR A 159 15.20 -8.94 -1.21
CA THR A 159 14.05 -8.43 -0.45
C THR A 159 13.92 -9.15 0.88
N ARG A 160 13.78 -8.38 1.97
CA ARG A 160 13.44 -8.91 3.29
C ARG A 160 11.93 -8.95 3.47
N ILE A 161 11.42 -10.10 3.86
CA ILE A 161 10.02 -10.28 4.26
C ILE A 161 9.92 -9.97 5.75
N LEU A 162 9.06 -9.02 6.12
CA LEU A 162 8.95 -8.51 7.48
C LEU A 162 7.62 -8.86 8.13
N ALA A 163 6.57 -9.10 7.35
CA ALA A 163 5.28 -9.51 7.89
C ALA A 163 4.48 -10.36 6.92
N ARG A 164 3.60 -11.20 7.47
CA ARG A 164 2.67 -12.08 6.74
C ARG A 164 1.28 -12.06 7.36
N SER A 165 0.28 -12.52 6.63
CA SER A 165 -0.97 -13.04 7.21
C SER A 165 -0.91 -14.57 7.26
N GLU A 166 -2.01 -15.20 7.65
CA GLU A 166 -2.16 -16.66 7.60
C GLU A 166 -2.03 -17.22 6.17
N ARG A 167 -2.54 -16.49 5.15
CA ARG A 167 -2.60 -16.98 3.77
C ARG A 167 -1.60 -16.31 2.83
N ASP A 168 -1.21 -15.08 3.12
CA ASP A 168 -0.32 -14.29 2.29
C ASP A 168 1.03 -14.08 3.02
N PRO A 169 2.12 -14.67 2.53
CA PRO A 169 3.42 -14.57 3.18
C PRO A 169 4.10 -13.20 3.03
N HIS A 170 3.59 -12.29 2.20
CA HIS A 170 4.32 -11.09 1.76
C HIS A 170 3.64 -9.77 2.14
N HIS A 171 3.04 -9.67 3.33
CA HIS A 171 2.29 -8.47 3.75
C HIS A 171 3.14 -7.22 3.99
N LEU A 172 4.43 -7.37 4.28
CA LEU A 172 5.35 -6.25 4.41
C LEU A 172 6.73 -6.64 3.87
N LEU A 173 7.19 -5.91 2.86
CA LEU A 173 8.47 -6.15 2.20
C LEU A 173 9.38 -4.95 2.33
N ARG A 174 10.67 -5.21 2.52
CA ARG A 174 11.74 -4.20 2.46
C ARG A 174 12.69 -4.54 1.33
N TYR A 175 12.78 -3.63 0.37
CA TYR A 175 13.64 -3.76 -0.83
C TYR A 175 15.00 -3.09 -0.65
N GLY A 176 15.14 -2.20 0.33
CA GLY A 176 16.38 -1.49 0.60
C GLY A 176 16.28 -0.59 1.84
N LYS A 177 17.19 0.37 1.98
CA LYS A 177 17.23 1.28 3.13
C LYS A 177 15.98 2.19 3.19
N ASN A 178 15.54 2.70 2.03
CA ASN A 178 14.47 3.70 1.95
C ASN A 178 13.19 3.20 1.27
N ALA A 179 13.18 1.96 0.75
CA ALA A 179 12.06 1.41 0.00
C ALA A 179 11.39 0.24 0.73
N VAL A 180 10.11 0.41 1.03
CA VAL A 180 9.26 -0.62 1.65
C VAL A 180 7.90 -0.68 0.99
N SER A 181 7.18 -1.77 1.19
CA SER A 181 5.79 -1.88 0.74
C SER A 181 4.95 -2.74 1.67
N VAL A 182 3.64 -2.51 1.66
CA VAL A 182 2.65 -3.23 2.47
C VAL A 182 1.47 -3.69 1.62
N GLN A 183 1.03 -4.94 1.79
CA GLN A 183 -0.15 -5.48 1.12
C GLN A 183 -1.46 -5.04 1.82
N PHE A 184 -1.41 -4.90 3.14
CA PHE A 184 -2.52 -4.33 3.92
C PHE A 184 -2.69 -2.82 3.66
N HIS A 185 -3.83 -2.27 4.07
CA HIS A 185 -4.22 -0.88 3.88
C HIS A 185 -4.07 -0.06 5.18
N PRO A 186 -2.89 0.55 5.44
CA PRO A 186 -2.70 1.43 6.60
C PRO A 186 -3.50 2.74 6.49
N GLU A 187 -3.95 3.11 5.29
CA GLU A 187 -4.72 4.32 5.02
C GLU A 187 -6.21 4.15 5.35
N PHE A 188 -6.73 2.91 5.38
CA PHE A 188 -8.14 2.62 5.64
C PHE A 188 -8.50 2.80 7.12
N ASN A 189 -9.73 3.28 7.37
CA ASN A 189 -10.38 3.15 8.67
C ASN A 189 -11.46 2.06 8.61
N ALA A 190 -12.06 1.76 9.76
CA ALA A 190 -13.10 0.74 9.87
C ALA A 190 -14.31 1.02 8.97
N ASP A 191 -14.71 2.28 8.79
CA ASP A 191 -15.86 2.65 7.96
C ASP A 191 -15.60 2.44 6.47
N VAL A 192 -14.41 2.82 5.99
CA VAL A 192 -13.96 2.55 4.62
C VAL A 192 -13.94 1.03 4.38
N MET A 193 -13.35 0.25 5.29
CA MET A 193 -13.32 -1.21 5.15
C MET A 193 -14.74 -1.81 5.12
N ARG A 194 -15.64 -1.37 6.00
CA ARG A 194 -17.06 -1.76 5.99
C ARG A 194 -17.74 -1.43 4.66
N ALA A 195 -17.44 -0.28 4.07
CA ALA A 195 -17.98 0.12 2.77
C ALA A 195 -17.45 -0.75 1.62
N TYR A 196 -16.16 -1.11 1.64
CA TYR A 196 -15.57 -2.05 0.68
C TYR A 196 -16.19 -3.45 0.78
N ILE A 197 -16.40 -3.98 1.99
CA ILE A 197 -17.09 -5.27 2.19
C ILE A 197 -18.51 -5.22 1.63
N LYS A 198 -19.27 -4.14 1.90
CA LYS A 198 -20.62 -3.97 1.35
C LYS A 198 -20.62 -3.98 -0.17
N ARG A 199 -19.67 -3.27 -0.81
CA ARG A 199 -19.54 -3.23 -2.27
C ARG A 199 -19.19 -4.60 -2.85
N LYS A 200 -18.32 -5.35 -2.17
CA LYS A 200 -17.83 -6.67 -2.60
C LYS A 200 -18.71 -7.83 -2.12
N HIS A 201 -19.87 -7.55 -1.54
CA HIS A 201 -20.73 -8.57 -0.90
C HIS A 201 -21.11 -9.71 -1.85
N HIS A 202 -21.51 -9.38 -3.09
CA HIS A 202 -21.86 -10.38 -4.10
C HIS A 202 -20.65 -11.22 -4.54
N ASP A 203 -19.51 -10.57 -4.82
CA ASP A 203 -18.26 -11.26 -5.19
C ASP A 203 -17.81 -12.21 -4.08
N MET A 204 -17.82 -11.73 -2.83
CA MET A 204 -17.46 -12.54 -1.65
C MET A 204 -18.33 -13.77 -1.51
N ARG A 205 -19.65 -13.66 -1.71
CA ARG A 205 -20.55 -14.83 -1.67
C ARG A 205 -20.24 -15.84 -2.76
N ARG A 206 -20.00 -15.37 -3.99
CA ARG A 206 -19.63 -16.23 -5.13
C ARG A 206 -18.31 -16.97 -4.87
N GLU A 207 -17.40 -16.34 -4.14
CA GLU A 207 -16.10 -16.89 -3.75
C GLU A 207 -16.16 -17.76 -2.47
N GLY A 208 -17.34 -17.96 -1.88
CA GLY A 208 -17.53 -18.82 -0.70
C GLY A 208 -17.26 -18.15 0.65
N PHE A 209 -17.06 -16.83 0.70
CA PHE A 209 -16.90 -16.08 1.95
C PHE A 209 -18.25 -15.64 2.53
N ASP A 210 -18.34 -15.50 3.86
CA ASP A 210 -19.46 -14.83 4.53
C ASP A 210 -19.18 -13.32 4.70
N PRO A 211 -19.74 -12.45 3.84
CA PRO A 211 -19.55 -11.01 3.96
C PRO A 211 -20.20 -10.41 5.20
N HIS A 212 -21.26 -11.00 5.76
CA HIS A 212 -21.88 -10.51 7.00
C HIS A 212 -20.99 -10.79 8.20
N HIS A 213 -20.42 -11.98 8.28
CA HIS A 213 -19.42 -12.31 9.30
C HIS A 213 -18.20 -11.37 9.19
N THR A 214 -17.63 -11.25 7.98
CA THR A 214 -16.48 -10.37 7.73
C THR A 214 -16.77 -8.92 8.10
N PHE A 215 -17.97 -8.42 7.77
CA PHE A 215 -18.42 -7.09 8.16
C PHE A 215 -18.44 -6.91 9.68
N ARG A 216 -19.00 -7.86 10.45
CA ARG A 216 -19.07 -7.77 11.92
C ARG A 216 -17.67 -7.75 12.56
N GLN A 217 -16.70 -8.47 11.97
CA GLN A 217 -15.33 -8.57 12.47
C GLN A 217 -14.43 -7.34 12.19
N VAL A 218 -14.92 -6.34 11.45
CA VAL A 218 -14.15 -5.12 11.21
C VAL A 218 -13.94 -4.36 12.52
N ALA A 219 -12.67 -4.10 12.84
CA ALA A 219 -12.26 -3.39 14.05
C ALA A 219 -11.32 -2.22 13.71
N ALA A 220 -11.08 -1.32 14.67
CA ALA A 220 -10.06 -0.30 14.51
C ALA A 220 -8.66 -0.93 14.41
N THR A 221 -7.78 -0.34 13.60
CA THR A 221 -6.44 -0.84 13.29
C THR A 221 -5.36 0.20 13.62
N PRO A 222 -5.27 0.70 14.87
CA PRO A 222 -4.41 1.83 15.21
C PRO A 222 -2.92 1.58 14.94
N ASN A 223 -2.45 0.34 15.14
CA ASN A 223 -1.07 -0.06 14.87
C ASN A 223 -0.75 0.00 13.37
N ALA A 224 -1.59 -0.61 12.52
CA ALA A 224 -1.42 -0.55 11.07
C ALA A 224 -1.50 0.90 10.54
N ARG A 225 -2.46 1.69 11.03
CA ARG A 225 -2.63 3.10 10.62
C ARG A 225 -1.44 3.99 10.96
N ARG A 226 -0.70 3.66 12.03
CA ARG A 226 0.50 4.41 12.44
C ARG A 226 1.65 4.25 11.44
N PHE A 227 1.63 3.22 10.58
CA PHE A 227 2.69 2.93 9.63
C PHE A 227 3.00 4.10 8.68
N LEU A 228 1.98 4.74 8.09
CA LEU A 228 2.15 5.90 7.20
C LEU A 228 2.85 7.07 7.90
N LYS A 229 2.45 7.35 9.14
CA LYS A 229 3.05 8.40 9.96
C LYS A 229 4.50 8.08 10.29
N MET A 230 4.80 6.82 10.55
CA MET A 230 6.17 6.37 10.87
C MET A 230 7.08 6.42 9.65
N PHE A 231 6.61 6.00 8.49
CA PHE A 231 7.33 6.16 7.22
C PHE A 231 7.67 7.64 6.96
N SER A 232 6.66 8.52 7.02
CA SER A 232 6.83 9.97 6.84
C SER A 232 7.84 10.58 7.81
N ARG A 233 7.77 10.21 9.10
CA ARG A 233 8.70 10.69 10.14
C ARG A 233 10.12 10.15 9.97
N HIS A 234 10.25 8.86 9.65
CA HIS A 234 11.54 8.19 9.50
C HIS A 234 12.37 8.84 8.38
N HIS A 235 11.72 9.17 7.27
CA HIS A 235 12.36 9.83 6.12
C HIS A 235 12.33 11.37 6.19
N GLY A 236 11.80 11.96 7.27
CA GLY A 236 11.75 13.41 7.44
C GLY A 236 10.84 14.14 6.44
N LEU A 237 9.90 13.44 5.80
CA LEU A 237 9.03 13.97 4.75
C LEU A 237 8.08 15.07 5.26
N ASN A 238 7.72 15.01 6.54
CA ASN A 238 6.82 15.97 7.19
C ASN A 238 7.54 17.14 7.86
N ARG A 239 8.85 17.30 7.68
CA ARG A 239 9.55 18.49 8.17
C ARG A 239 9.22 19.66 7.23
N GLY A 240 8.63 20.73 7.78
CA GLY A 240 8.45 21.98 7.03
C GLY A 240 9.80 22.58 6.62
N PRO A 241 9.83 23.59 5.72
CA PRO A 241 11.05 24.36 5.50
C PRO A 241 11.52 24.90 6.85
N ARG A 242 12.76 24.59 7.21
CA ARG A 242 13.46 25.28 8.29
C ARG A 242 13.78 26.70 7.85
#